data_AF-A0A662AXN8-F1
#
_entry.id   AF-A0A662AXN8-F1
#
_cell.length_a   1.000
_cell.length_b   1.000
_cell.length_c   1.000
_cell.angle_alpha   90.00
_cell.angle_beta   90.00
_cell.angle_gamma   90.00
#
_symmetry.space_group_name_H-M   'P 1'
#
loop_
_entity.id
_entity.type
_entity.pdbx_description
1 polymer ?
#
loop_
_entity_poly.entity_id
_entity_poly.type
_entity_poly.pdbx_seq_one_letter_code
_entity_poly.pdbx_strand_id
1 'polypeptide(L)'
;MKTIRRIGIVIIFIGVCVIGVQIIYLITLTPKETYPEDSYLKNELKKTALVIVAHDDDAVVFSGTTSLLAANGWDISFMCFYTDYWRPEDNPTRRQEMNNIAEIQGLKNIDLVDFTVRNRLDTVNNPWMPIPYDKFQDNYKIDSLKIYIEDAIEKYNPSVIFTLDNVIGL
;
A
#
# COMPACT_ATOMS: atom_id res chain seq x y z
N MET A 1 -48.85 -5.99 -19.89
CA MET A 1 -48.28 -4.73 -19.34
C MET A 1 -48.37 -4.60 -17.82
N LYS A 2 -49.54 -4.73 -17.17
CA LYS A 2 -49.67 -4.60 -15.69
C LYS A 2 -48.83 -5.62 -14.90
N THR A 3 -48.76 -6.87 -15.36
CA THR A 3 -47.99 -7.96 -14.71
C THR A 3 -46.48 -7.71 -14.78
N ILE A 4 -45.98 -7.28 -15.93
CA ILE A 4 -44.56 -6.93 -16.13
C ILE A 4 -44.16 -5.75 -15.22
N ARG A 5 -45.02 -4.73 -15.10
CA ARG A 5 -44.79 -3.59 -14.21
C ARG A 5 -44.76 -4.00 -12.73
N ARG A 6 -45.63 -4.92 -12.31
CA ARG A 6 -45.62 -5.48 -10.95
C ARG A 6 -44.33 -6.27 -10.66
N ILE A 7 -43.91 -7.13 -11.59
CA ILE A 7 -42.66 -7.89 -11.46
C ILE A 7 -41.47 -6.94 -11.36
N GLY A 8 -41.41 -5.91 -12.21
CA GLY A 8 -40.35 -4.89 -12.15
C GLY A 8 -40.28 -4.16 -10.81
N ILE A 9 -41.43 -3.77 -10.23
CA ILE A 9 -41.49 -3.14 -8.90
C ILE A 9 -40.98 -4.08 -7.82
N VAL A 10 -41.35 -5.36 -7.87
CA VAL A 10 -40.89 -6.38 -6.92
C VAL A 10 -39.38 -6.57 -7.02
N ILE A 11 -38.81 -6.62 -8.22
CA ILE A 11 -37.36 -6.74 -8.42
C ILE A 11 -36.63 -5.53 -7.86
N ILE A 12 -37.12 -4.30 -8.12
CA ILE A 12 -36.53 -3.07 -7.57
C ILE A 12 -36.60 -3.09 -6.03
N PHE A 13 -37.74 -3.48 -5.46
CA PHE A 13 -37.91 -3.56 -4.02
C PHE A 13 -36.93 -4.56 -3.39
N ILE A 14 -36.81 -5.76 -3.96
CA ILE A 14 -35.83 -6.77 -3.52
C ILE A 14 -34.40 -6.21 -3.63
N GLY A 15 -34.06 -5.54 -4.72
CA GLY A 15 -32.75 -4.90 -4.91
C GLY A 15 -32.44 -3.88 -3.82
N VAL A 16 -33.40 -3.01 -3.48
CA VAL A 16 -33.26 -2.03 -2.38
C VAL A 16 -33.10 -2.75 -1.04
N CYS A 17 -33.87 -3.81 -0.78
CA CYS A 17 -33.73 -4.59 0.45
C CYS A 17 -32.34 -5.25 0.56
N VAL A 18 -31.82 -5.82 -0.53
CA VAL A 18 -30.48 -6.44 -0.57
C VAL A 18 -29.40 -5.38 -0.28
N ILE A 19 -29.49 -4.21 -0.92
CA ILE A 19 -28.57 -3.09 -0.66
C ILE A 19 -28.66 -2.67 0.82
N GLY A 20 -29.86 -2.52 1.36
CA GLY A 20 -30.08 -2.15 2.76
C GLY A 20 -29.47 -3.16 3.74
N VAL A 21 -29.68 -4.46 3.50
CA VAL A 21 -29.08 -5.54 4.31
C VAL A 21 -27.56 -5.50 4.24
N GLN A 22 -26.99 -5.28 3.04
CA GLN A 22 -25.53 -5.18 2.88
C GLN A 22 -24.95 -3.96 3.60
N ILE A 23 -25.62 -2.80 3.52
CA ILE A 23 -25.20 -1.60 4.28
C ILE A 23 -25.22 -1.89 5.78
N ILE A 24 -26.30 -2.52 6.29
CA ILE A 24 -26.38 -2.90 7.72
C ILE A 24 -25.24 -3.84 8.09
N TYR A 25 -24.97 -4.86 7.26
CA TYR A 25 -23.86 -5.79 7.49
C TYR A 25 -22.51 -5.05 7.53
N LEU A 26 -22.23 -4.17 6.58
CA LEU A 26 -21.00 -3.36 6.56
C LEU A 26 -20.88 -2.47 7.81
N ILE A 27 -21.99 -1.88 8.28
CA ILE A 27 -22.01 -1.13 9.54
C ILE A 27 -21.62 -2.05 10.72
N THR A 28 -22.08 -3.30 10.75
CA THR A 28 -21.69 -4.24 11.83
C THR A 28 -20.22 -4.64 11.81
N LEU A 29 -19.55 -4.50 10.66
CA LEU A 29 -18.11 -4.73 10.50
C LEU A 29 -17.27 -3.47 10.77
N THR A 30 -17.91 -2.33 11.03
CA THR A 30 -17.18 -1.09 11.32
C THR A 30 -16.42 -1.26 12.64
N PRO A 31 -15.15 -0.84 12.71
CA PRO A 31 -14.36 -0.90 13.94
C PRO A 31 -15.09 -0.19 15.08
N LYS A 32 -15.10 -0.82 16.26
CA LYS A 32 -15.68 -0.26 17.48
C LYS A 32 -14.63 0.43 18.34
N GLU A 33 -13.37 0.22 18.00
CA GLU A 33 -12.22 0.80 18.64
C GLU A 33 -12.26 2.31 18.48
N THR A 34 -11.99 3.01 19.58
CA THR A 34 -11.77 4.45 19.56
C THR A 34 -10.29 4.69 19.74
N TYR A 35 -9.73 5.54 18.90
CA TYR A 35 -8.33 5.94 18.96
C TYR A 35 -8.26 7.40 19.38
N PRO A 36 -7.20 7.81 20.10
CA PRO A 36 -6.97 9.22 20.34
C PRO A 36 -6.88 9.97 19.02
N GLU A 37 -7.31 11.23 19.04
CA GLU A 37 -7.19 12.09 17.88
C GLU A 37 -5.70 12.26 17.52
N ASP A 38 -5.38 12.08 16.23
CA ASP A 38 -4.04 12.33 15.74
C ASP A 38 -3.71 13.83 15.89
N SER A 39 -2.74 14.13 16.75
CA SER A 39 -2.30 15.51 17.01
C SER A 39 -1.14 15.94 16.12
N TYR A 40 -0.42 15.01 15.49
CA TYR A 40 0.73 15.34 14.67
C TYR A 40 0.32 15.57 13.22
N LEU A 41 -0.29 14.57 12.57
CA LEU A 41 -0.66 14.65 11.15
C LEU A 41 -1.73 15.73 10.88
N LYS A 42 -2.53 16.09 11.89
CA LYS A 42 -3.49 17.19 11.75
C LYS A 42 -2.86 18.58 11.78
N ASN A 43 -1.76 18.75 12.51
CA ASN A 43 -1.15 20.05 12.77
C ASN A 43 0.13 20.29 11.96
N GLU A 44 0.66 19.27 11.28
CA GLU A 44 1.82 19.41 10.40
C GLU A 44 1.54 20.41 9.27
N LEU A 45 2.40 21.43 9.17
CA LEU A 45 2.28 22.49 8.17
C LEU A 45 2.83 22.03 6.82
N LYS A 46 3.90 21.23 6.84
CA LYS A 46 4.52 20.66 5.65
C LYS A 46 3.82 19.35 5.31
N LYS A 47 2.74 19.43 4.53
CA LYS A 47 1.90 18.28 4.16
C LYS A 47 2.52 17.41 3.06
N THR A 48 3.64 16.76 3.37
CA THR A 48 4.38 15.89 2.45
C THR A 48 4.66 14.56 3.11
N ALA A 49 4.26 13.45 2.49
CA ALA A 49 4.53 12.11 3.01
C ALA A 49 5.26 11.24 1.99
N LEU A 50 6.08 10.31 2.49
CA LEU A 50 6.73 9.28 1.67
C LEU A 50 6.41 7.91 2.25
N VAL A 51 5.81 7.04 1.44
CA VAL A 51 5.59 5.63 1.78
C VAL A 51 6.73 4.82 1.19
N ILE A 52 7.45 4.07 2.03
CA ILE A 52 8.54 3.19 1.62
C ILE A 52 8.22 1.77 2.10
N VAL A 53 8.04 0.86 1.17
CA VAL A 53 7.70 -0.54 1.44
C VAL A 53 8.56 -1.48 0.59
N ALA A 54 8.72 -2.73 1.04
CA ALA A 54 9.49 -3.71 0.29
C ALA A 54 8.74 -4.11 -0.99
N HIS A 55 7.47 -4.47 -0.86
CA HIS A 55 6.59 -4.86 -1.95
C HIS A 55 5.42 -3.89 -2.09
N ASP A 56 4.74 -3.91 -3.22
CA ASP A 56 3.58 -3.04 -3.47
C ASP A 56 2.37 -3.35 -2.57
N ASP A 57 2.12 -4.61 -2.27
CA ASP A 57 1.00 -5.07 -1.44
C ASP A 57 1.17 -4.73 0.04
N ASP A 58 2.40 -4.59 0.53
CA ASP A 58 2.73 -4.10 1.88
C ASP A 58 2.09 -2.73 2.18
N ALA A 59 1.85 -1.91 1.15
CA ALA A 59 1.24 -0.60 1.27
C ALA A 59 -0.23 -0.65 1.75
N VAL A 60 -0.87 -1.82 1.70
CA VAL A 60 -2.30 -1.97 2.06
C VAL A 60 -2.60 -1.50 3.47
N VAL A 61 -1.66 -1.66 4.40
CA VAL A 61 -1.84 -1.25 5.81
C VAL A 61 -1.91 0.26 5.98
N PHE A 62 -1.37 1.02 5.04
CA PHE A 62 -1.39 2.49 5.05
C PHE A 62 -2.53 3.07 4.22
N SER A 63 -3.23 2.26 3.42
CA SER A 63 -4.19 2.70 2.39
C SER A 63 -5.27 3.67 2.89
N GLY A 64 -5.84 3.42 4.07
CA GLY A 64 -6.85 4.29 4.67
C GLY A 64 -6.25 5.65 5.08
N THR A 65 -5.07 5.61 5.71
CA THR A 65 -4.34 6.81 6.13
C THR A 65 -3.87 7.62 4.93
N THR A 66 -3.27 7.01 3.91
CA THR A 66 -2.81 7.71 2.71
C THR A 66 -3.97 8.37 1.98
N SER A 67 -5.09 7.66 1.79
CA SER A 67 -6.28 8.21 1.13
C SER A 67 -6.86 9.39 1.91
N LEU A 68 -6.91 9.31 3.25
CA LEU A 68 -7.37 10.41 4.10
C LEU A 68 -6.44 11.62 4.02
N LEU A 69 -5.12 11.42 4.05
CA LEU A 69 -4.15 12.49 3.96
C LEU A 69 -4.19 13.16 2.58
N ALA A 70 -4.26 12.38 1.50
CA ALA A 70 -4.37 12.89 0.13
C ALA A 70 -5.64 13.75 -0.03
N ALA A 71 -6.78 13.27 0.47
CA ALA A 71 -8.04 14.05 0.49
C ALA A 71 -7.94 15.36 1.29
N ASN A 72 -7.01 15.44 2.25
CA ASN A 72 -6.73 16.63 3.05
C ASN A 72 -5.56 17.48 2.50
N GLY A 73 -5.19 17.27 1.24
CA GLY A 73 -4.21 18.07 0.50
C GLY A 73 -2.76 17.74 0.84
N TRP A 74 -2.47 16.52 1.29
CA TRP A 74 -1.09 16.04 1.41
C TRP A 74 -0.53 15.60 0.06
N ASP A 75 0.72 16.00 -0.20
CA ASP A 75 1.52 15.49 -1.29
C ASP A 75 2.16 14.16 -0.85
N ILE A 76 1.60 13.04 -1.31
CA ILE A 76 2.06 11.70 -0.93
C ILE A 76 2.86 11.10 -2.08
N SER A 77 4.10 10.72 -1.80
CA SER A 77 4.96 9.97 -2.71
C SER A 77 5.11 8.53 -2.21
N PHE A 78 5.33 7.60 -3.13
CA PHE A 78 5.41 6.17 -2.84
C PHE A 78 6.65 5.56 -3.49
N MET A 79 7.30 4.64 -2.78
CA MET A 79 8.42 3.85 -3.28
C MET A 79 8.25 2.39 -2.88
N CYS A 80 8.46 1.49 -3.84
CA CYS A 80 8.63 0.06 -3.59
C CYS A 80 9.67 -0.56 -4.52
N PHE A 81 10.04 -1.81 -4.26
CA PHE A 81 11.09 -2.53 -4.97
C PHE A 81 10.53 -3.76 -5.68
N TYR A 82 10.94 -3.95 -6.93
CA TYR A 82 10.64 -5.14 -7.73
C TYR A 82 11.88 -6.01 -7.85
N THR A 83 11.65 -7.32 -7.79
CA THR A 83 12.72 -8.33 -7.89
C THR A 83 12.63 -9.09 -9.20
N ASP A 84 13.79 -9.44 -9.74
CA ASP A 84 13.92 -10.32 -10.90
C ASP A 84 14.03 -11.80 -10.51
N TYR A 85 14.00 -12.14 -9.22
CA TYR A 85 14.29 -13.50 -8.73
C TYR A 85 13.05 -14.34 -8.46
N TRP A 86 11.92 -13.72 -8.11
CA TRP A 86 10.70 -14.43 -7.75
C TRP A 86 9.53 -13.88 -8.55
N ARG A 87 8.98 -14.72 -9.43
CA ARG A 87 7.86 -14.40 -10.31
C ARG A 87 8.04 -13.07 -11.09
N PRO A 88 9.20 -12.84 -11.74
CA PRO A 88 9.45 -11.60 -12.47
C PRO A 88 8.42 -11.32 -13.59
N GLU A 89 7.79 -12.36 -14.12
CA GLU A 89 6.72 -12.28 -15.11
C GLU A 89 5.49 -11.49 -14.63
N ASP A 90 5.28 -11.39 -13.32
CA ASP A 90 4.15 -10.65 -12.74
C ASP A 90 4.45 -9.16 -12.55
N ASN A 91 5.72 -8.75 -12.58
CA ASN A 91 6.13 -7.37 -12.35
C ASN A 91 5.41 -6.36 -13.28
N PRO A 92 5.22 -6.62 -14.60
CA PRO A 92 4.48 -5.69 -15.46
C PRO A 92 3.04 -5.45 -15.00
N THR A 93 2.32 -6.51 -14.61
CA THR A 93 0.94 -6.41 -14.13
C THR A 93 0.87 -5.65 -12.82
N ARG A 94 1.72 -6.02 -11.85
CA ARG A 94 1.82 -5.37 -10.55
C ARG A 94 2.14 -3.87 -10.65
N ARG A 95 3.05 -3.50 -11.55
CA ARG A 95 3.36 -2.09 -11.84
C ARG A 95 2.16 -1.33 -12.39
N GLN A 96 1.40 -1.96 -13.30
CA GLN A 96 0.18 -1.37 -13.82
C GLN A 96 -0.89 -1.21 -12.72
N GLU A 97 -1.02 -2.20 -11.83
CA GLU A 97 -1.92 -2.11 -10.68
C GLU A 97 -1.52 -0.96 -9.75
N MET A 98 -0.22 -0.76 -9.50
CA MET A 98 0.26 0.37 -8.72
C MET A 98 0.00 1.73 -9.37
N ASN A 99 0.09 1.83 -10.70
CA ASN A 99 -0.32 3.06 -11.41
C ASN A 99 -1.81 3.37 -11.18
N ASN A 100 -2.67 2.34 -11.21
CA ASN A 100 -4.10 2.52 -10.93
C ASN A 100 -4.34 2.90 -9.45
N ILE A 101 -3.61 2.29 -8.52
CA ILE A 101 -3.69 2.61 -7.09
C ILE A 101 -3.27 4.06 -6.83
N ALA A 102 -2.24 4.55 -7.53
CA ALA A 102 -1.81 5.94 -7.42
C ALA A 102 -2.94 6.92 -7.74
N GLU A 103 -3.70 6.65 -8.80
CA GLU A 103 -4.88 7.43 -9.17
C GLU A 103 -5.99 7.32 -8.11
N ILE A 104 -6.30 6.09 -7.66
CA ILE A 104 -7.38 5.83 -6.69
C ILE A 104 -7.11 6.48 -5.32
N GLN A 105 -5.87 6.41 -4.83
CA GLN A 105 -5.50 6.94 -3.52
C GLN A 105 -5.00 8.40 -3.56
N GLY A 106 -4.86 8.99 -4.74
CA GLY A 106 -4.34 10.35 -4.89
C GLY A 106 -2.85 10.48 -4.58
N LEU A 107 -2.05 9.45 -4.91
CA LEU A 107 -0.60 9.52 -4.79
C LEU A 107 -0.05 10.43 -5.90
N LYS A 108 0.86 11.34 -5.53
CA LYS A 108 1.43 12.35 -6.43
C LYS A 108 2.57 11.80 -7.26
N ASN A 109 3.43 10.99 -6.64
CA ASN A 109 4.59 10.37 -7.28
C ASN A 109 4.69 8.90 -6.87
N ILE A 110 5.17 8.07 -7.79
CA ILE A 110 5.44 6.65 -7.59
C ILE A 110 6.82 6.30 -8.14
N ASP A 111 7.69 5.75 -7.30
CA ASP A 111 8.99 5.21 -7.68
C ASP A 111 8.95 3.69 -7.54
N LEU A 112 8.74 3.02 -8.67
CA LEU A 112 8.68 1.55 -8.77
C LEU A 112 10.05 1.03 -9.19
N VAL A 113 10.93 0.75 -8.22
CA VAL A 113 12.36 0.55 -8.44
C VAL A 113 12.67 -0.90 -8.87
N ASP A 114 13.34 -1.08 -10.01
CA ASP A 114 13.91 -2.37 -10.40
C ASP A 114 15.21 -2.63 -9.63
N PHE A 115 15.08 -3.11 -8.40
CA PHE A 115 16.21 -3.41 -7.54
C PHE A 115 15.94 -4.64 -6.71
N THR A 116 16.69 -5.70 -7.02
CA THR A 116 16.67 -6.91 -6.20
C THR A 116 17.58 -6.72 -4.99
N VAL A 117 16.93 -6.45 -3.84
CA VAL A 117 17.56 -6.21 -2.54
C VAL A 117 18.39 -7.41 -2.08
N ARG A 118 17.91 -8.63 -2.32
CA ARG A 118 18.61 -9.85 -1.92
C ARG A 118 19.82 -10.15 -2.82
N ASN A 119 20.91 -10.62 -2.25
CA ASN A 119 22.01 -11.22 -3.00
C ASN A 119 21.54 -12.52 -3.66
N ARG A 120 22.01 -12.79 -4.87
CA ARG A 120 21.68 -14.04 -5.57
C ARG A 120 22.31 -15.19 -4.80
N LEU A 121 21.48 -16.07 -4.25
CA LEU A 121 21.91 -17.33 -3.70
C LEU A 121 21.25 -18.41 -4.54
N ASP A 122 21.92 -18.75 -5.63
CA ASP A 122 21.73 -19.96 -6.44
C ASP A 122 21.71 -21.27 -5.62
N THR A 123 21.96 -21.18 -4.31
CA THR A 123 21.97 -22.26 -3.32
C THR A 123 20.82 -22.19 -2.30
N VAL A 124 19.94 -21.18 -2.33
CA VAL A 124 18.81 -21.09 -1.40
C VAL A 124 17.61 -21.87 -1.93
N ASN A 125 17.40 -23.06 -1.37
CA ASN A 125 16.26 -23.92 -1.72
C ASN A 125 14.90 -23.33 -1.31
N ASN A 126 14.85 -22.53 -0.24
CA ASN A 126 13.61 -21.98 0.31
C ASN A 126 13.73 -20.45 0.50
N PRO A 127 13.53 -19.63 -0.55
CA PRO A 127 13.72 -18.18 -0.47
C PRO A 127 12.72 -17.47 0.46
N TRP A 128 11.57 -18.10 0.78
CA TRP A 128 10.56 -17.58 1.71
C TRP A 128 10.90 -17.81 3.19
N MET A 129 11.98 -18.54 3.51
CA MET A 129 12.35 -18.76 4.90
C MET A 129 12.99 -17.51 5.51
N PRO A 130 12.69 -17.19 6.79
CA PRO A 130 13.30 -16.06 7.46
C PRO A 130 14.81 -16.22 7.55
N ILE A 131 15.52 -15.11 7.38
CA ILE A 131 16.99 -15.07 7.47
C ILE A 131 17.35 -14.58 8.88
N PRO A 132 18.31 -15.22 9.56
CA PRO A 132 18.85 -14.69 10.82
C PRO A 132 19.47 -13.30 10.66
N TYR A 133 19.25 -12.40 11.62
CA TYR A 133 19.73 -11.00 11.57
C TYR A 133 21.24 -10.87 11.40
N ASP A 134 22.01 -11.76 12.01
CA ASP A 134 23.48 -11.82 11.89
C ASP A 134 23.95 -12.12 10.46
N LYS A 135 23.06 -12.63 9.60
CA LYS A 135 23.34 -12.93 8.19
C LYS A 135 22.81 -11.89 7.21
N PHE A 136 22.18 -10.81 7.68
CA PHE A 136 21.58 -9.81 6.78
C PHE A 136 22.58 -9.12 5.87
N GLN A 137 23.77 -8.77 6.39
CA GLN A 137 24.83 -8.15 5.60
C GLN A 137 25.27 -9.02 4.42
N ASP A 138 25.29 -10.34 4.61
CA ASP A 138 25.68 -11.29 3.55
C ASP A 138 24.54 -11.57 2.57
N ASN A 139 23.28 -11.40 3.01
CA ASN A 139 22.10 -11.79 2.24
C ASN A 139 21.42 -10.62 1.51
N TYR A 140 21.65 -9.38 1.94
CA TYR A 140 21.00 -8.19 1.38
C TYR A 140 22.03 -7.13 0.97
N LYS A 141 21.71 -6.41 -0.12
CA LYS A 141 22.47 -5.28 -0.63
C LYS A 141 22.12 -4.00 0.15
N ILE A 142 22.40 -4.02 1.45
CA ILE A 142 21.98 -2.97 2.40
C ILE A 142 22.47 -1.58 1.96
N ASP A 143 23.74 -1.47 1.54
CA ASP A 143 24.31 -0.17 1.16
C ASP A 143 23.65 0.40 -0.09
N SER A 144 23.38 -0.44 -1.10
CA SER A 144 22.65 -0.01 -2.30
C SER A 144 21.20 0.37 -1.99
N LEU A 145 20.54 -0.36 -1.10
CA LEU A 145 19.17 -0.04 -0.68
C LEU A 145 19.11 1.32 0.04
N LYS A 146 20.08 1.61 0.92
CA LYS A 146 20.18 2.91 1.58
C LYS A 146 20.26 4.06 0.59
N ILE A 147 21.06 3.92 -0.47
CA ILE A 147 21.18 4.95 -1.51
C ILE A 147 19.82 5.23 -2.16
N TYR A 148 19.06 4.21 -2.56
CA TYR A 148 17.72 4.42 -3.14
C TYR A 148 16.76 5.14 -2.18
N ILE A 149 16.81 4.78 -0.89
CA ILE A 149 15.97 5.40 0.14
C ILE A 149 16.40 6.85 0.39
N GLU A 150 17.71 7.11 0.51
CA GLU A 150 18.27 8.44 0.68
C GLU A 150 17.88 9.34 -0.51
N ASP A 151 18.07 8.86 -1.74
CA ASP A 151 17.68 9.58 -2.96
C ASP A 151 16.18 9.94 -2.95
N ALA A 152 15.31 9.03 -2.51
CA ALA A 152 13.87 9.28 -2.41
C ALA A 152 13.54 10.33 -1.34
N ILE A 153 14.18 10.24 -0.18
CA ILE A 153 13.99 11.18 0.93
C ILE A 153 14.45 12.58 0.49
N GLU A 154 15.59 12.69 -0.18
CA GLU A 154 16.09 13.97 -0.69
C GLU A 154 15.19 14.54 -1.79
N LYS A 155 14.79 13.70 -2.75
CA LYS A 155 13.92 14.08 -3.89
C LYS A 155 12.57 14.59 -3.44
N TYR A 156 11.90 13.90 -2.52
CA TYR A 156 10.55 14.23 -2.09
C TYR A 156 10.49 15.11 -0.85
N ASN A 157 11.59 15.18 -0.09
CA ASN A 157 11.72 15.96 1.13
C ASN A 157 10.48 15.80 2.03
N PRO A 158 10.11 14.58 2.47
CA PRO A 158 8.90 14.35 3.24
C PRO A 158 8.99 14.97 4.65
N SER A 159 7.85 15.22 5.29
CA SER A 159 7.77 15.51 6.73
C SER A 159 7.42 14.27 7.54
N VAL A 160 6.84 13.26 6.87
CA VAL A 160 6.48 11.97 7.45
C VAL A 160 6.89 10.85 6.50
N ILE A 161 7.52 9.82 7.05
CA ILE A 161 7.82 8.59 6.33
C ILE A 161 6.96 7.47 6.92
N PHE A 162 6.20 6.79 6.07
CA PHE A 162 5.49 5.56 6.42
C PHE A 162 6.29 4.37 5.92
N THR A 163 6.58 3.44 6.83
CA THR A 163 7.22 2.17 6.52
C THR A 163 6.76 1.12 7.54
N LEU A 164 6.92 -0.16 7.22
CA LEU A 164 6.49 -1.26 8.09
C LEU A 164 7.49 -1.48 9.22
N ASP A 165 8.73 -1.80 8.84
CA ASP A 165 9.75 -2.26 9.77
C ASP A 165 10.88 -1.25 9.92
N ASN A 166 11.43 -1.21 11.12
CA ASN A 166 12.66 -0.46 11.40
C ASN A 166 13.93 -1.22 11.01
N VAL A 167 13.80 -2.48 10.56
CA VAL A 167 14.88 -3.35 10.11
C VAL A 167 14.40 -4.16 8.89
N ILE A 168 15.21 -4.22 7.85
CA ILE A 168 14.94 -5.02 6.63
C ILE A 168 14.73 -6.50 6.97
N GLY A 169 13.77 -7.16 6.31
CA GLY A 169 13.63 -8.63 6.35
C GLY A 169 12.74 -9.18 7.47
N LEU A 170 11.92 -8.32 8.06
CA LEU A 170 10.78 -8.68 8.91
C LEU A 170 9.50 -8.80 8.07
#